data_AF-A0A522ERQ1-F1
#
_entry.id   AF-A0A522ERQ1-F1
#
_cell.length_a   1.000
_cell.length_b   1.000
_cell.length_c   1.000
_cell.angle_alpha   90.00
_cell.angle_beta   90.00
_cell.angle_gamma   90.00
#
_symmetry.space_group_name_H-M   'P 1'
#
loop_
_entity.id
_entity.type
_entity.pdbx_description
1 polymer ?
#
loop_
_entity_poly.entity_id
_entity_poly.type
_entity_poly.pdbx_seq_one_letter_code
_entity_poly.pdbx_strand_id
1 'polypeptide(L)'
;METTSNVIQKLPPFVTDFNSPFILKGKILQIKIGGQPIEKPVPRQFKSEKELSELVMENGKVLFGDHIMMIDGKKTVTVFETGYNASAFLVDFKNLDKPKLYIVETVLSKGNFSGLFFRMTVIFTFLRNQDNRIKLADTVAEYMNKNKTLRKELNGDADKIIEALRESIKRKPYILLVNDSEIEELAGFRETYTDTWGETLKPVIIRKFSSSGETIITMLPDFDTIRSNGKKKTEKSQYTEEDHFEYASEDVKAVYGKIKAELLKKDKTLQFNAQKYYISMRKNRNLAFFHVGQKKISLVVMNSDKDTRKQIKHHEVKTLTEKVQKFWNGASCTIVLANSKHLNEVIFLLKKLVANA
;
A
#
# COMPACT_ATOMS: atom_id res chain seq x y z
N MET A 1 -35.70 -13.64 -30.82
CA MET A 1 -35.24 -14.65 -29.85
C MET A 1 -33.77 -14.37 -29.57
N GLU A 2 -33.52 -13.63 -28.50
CA GLU A 2 -32.17 -13.31 -28.03
C GLU A 2 -31.60 -14.52 -27.29
N THR A 3 -30.45 -15.02 -27.75
CA THR A 3 -29.64 -15.98 -27.00
C THR A 3 -28.60 -15.19 -26.21
N THR A 4 -28.79 -15.15 -24.90
CA THR A 4 -27.90 -14.58 -23.90
C THR A 4 -26.57 -15.33 -23.85
N SER A 5 -25.49 -14.62 -24.17
CA SER A 5 -24.11 -15.09 -24.00
C SER A 5 -23.70 -14.92 -22.53
N ASN A 6 -23.51 -16.04 -21.85
CA ASN A 6 -23.01 -16.08 -20.48
C ASN A 6 -21.53 -15.65 -20.45
N VAL A 7 -21.29 -14.44 -19.93
CA VAL A 7 -19.96 -13.96 -19.56
C VAL A 7 -19.49 -14.76 -18.34
N ILE A 8 -18.64 -15.75 -18.57
CA ILE A 8 -17.87 -16.40 -17.51
C ILE A 8 -16.89 -15.35 -16.98
N GLN A 9 -17.20 -14.77 -15.81
CA GLN A 9 -16.22 -14.03 -15.01
C GLN A 9 -15.05 -14.98 -14.72
N LYS A 10 -13.93 -14.76 -15.40
CA LYS A 10 -12.67 -15.45 -15.08
C LYS A 10 -12.29 -15.09 -13.65
N LEU A 11 -12.47 -16.03 -12.73
CA LEU A 11 -11.89 -15.96 -11.40
C LEU A 11 -10.37 -15.79 -11.55
N PRO A 12 -9.72 -14.93 -10.74
CA PRO A 12 -8.27 -14.78 -10.78
C PRO A 12 -7.59 -16.13 -10.49
N PRO A 13 -6.38 -16.36 -11.04
CA PRO A 13 -5.66 -17.62 -10.90
C PRO A 13 -5.50 -18.02 -9.43
N PHE A 14 -5.73 -19.30 -9.15
CA PHE A 14 -5.55 -19.91 -7.82
C PHE A 14 -4.15 -19.59 -7.29
N VAL A 15 -4.08 -18.75 -6.25
CA VAL A 15 -2.85 -18.53 -5.48
C VAL A 15 -2.76 -19.68 -4.47
N THR A 16 -1.78 -20.57 -4.66
CA THR A 16 -1.51 -21.74 -3.81
C THR A 16 -0.65 -21.43 -2.58
N ASP A 17 -0.52 -20.16 -2.19
CA ASP A 17 0.33 -19.77 -1.06
C ASP A 17 -0.51 -19.42 0.19
N PHE A 18 -0.70 -20.43 1.04
CA PHE A 18 -1.50 -20.38 2.28
C PHE A 18 -0.60 -20.10 3.48
N ASN A 19 0.09 -18.97 3.54
CA ASN A 19 1.16 -18.78 4.55
C ASN A 19 0.72 -18.72 6.03
N SER A 20 -0.56 -18.95 6.36
CA SER A 20 -1.06 -19.49 7.65
C SER A 20 -2.59 -19.65 7.56
N PRO A 21 -3.13 -20.82 7.19
CA PRO A 21 -4.58 -21.00 7.14
C PRO A 21 -5.12 -21.20 8.57
N PHE A 22 -6.20 -20.48 8.87
CA PHE A 22 -6.95 -20.61 10.11
C PHE A 22 -8.24 -21.38 9.85
N ILE A 23 -8.67 -22.21 10.80
CA ILE A 23 -9.97 -22.85 10.78
C ILE A 23 -10.91 -22.02 11.66
N LEU A 24 -12.04 -21.58 11.11
CA LEU A 24 -13.10 -20.91 11.84
C LEU A 24 -14.06 -21.95 12.44
N LYS A 25 -14.01 -22.11 13.77
CA LYS A 25 -14.97 -22.94 14.52
C LYS A 25 -15.94 -22.04 15.27
N GLY A 26 -17.17 -21.95 14.74
CA GLY A 26 -18.15 -20.97 15.19
C GLY A 26 -17.65 -19.55 14.87
N LYS A 27 -17.19 -18.83 15.89
CA LYS A 27 -16.67 -17.45 15.81
C LYS A 27 -15.15 -17.34 16.00
N ILE A 28 -14.50 -18.43 16.39
CA ILE A 28 -13.11 -18.42 16.83
C ILE A 28 -12.21 -19.05 15.77
N LEU A 29 -11.11 -18.37 15.45
CA LEU A 29 -10.04 -18.86 14.58
C LEU A 29 -9.08 -19.74 15.37
N GLN A 30 -8.74 -20.88 14.78
CA GLN A 30 -7.71 -21.79 15.27
C GLN A 30 -6.63 -21.93 14.22
N ILE A 31 -5.36 -21.88 14.65
CA ILE A 31 -4.22 -22.14 13.76
C ILE A 31 -4.31 -23.60 13.29
N LYS A 32 -4.29 -23.83 11.97
CA LYS A 32 -4.21 -25.18 11.43
C LYS A 32 -2.76 -25.69 11.56
N ILE A 33 -2.44 -26.35 12.67
CA ILE A 33 -1.13 -26.95 12.90
C ILE A 33 -1.08 -28.34 12.24
N GLY A 34 -0.15 -28.55 11.30
CA GLY A 34 0.24 -29.89 10.84
C GLY A 34 -0.83 -30.75 10.15
N GLY A 35 -1.69 -30.18 9.29
CA GLY A 35 -2.77 -30.92 8.61
C GLY A 35 -2.45 -31.32 7.17
N GLN A 36 -3.12 -32.39 6.68
CA GLN A 36 -3.16 -32.75 5.26
C GLN A 36 -3.54 -31.53 4.38
N PRO A 37 -3.10 -31.52 3.10
CA PRO A 37 -3.42 -30.45 2.15
C PRO A 37 -4.91 -30.10 2.21
N ILE A 38 -5.23 -28.81 2.16
CA ILE A 38 -6.63 -28.37 2.06
C ILE A 38 -7.16 -28.87 0.71
N GLU A 39 -7.98 -29.92 0.73
CA GLU A 39 -8.57 -30.45 -0.49
C GLU A 39 -9.55 -29.41 -1.06
N LYS A 40 -9.24 -28.92 -2.26
CA LYS A 40 -10.10 -28.08 -3.13
C LYS A 40 -10.88 -26.99 -2.37
N PRO A 41 -10.22 -25.99 -1.77
CA PRO A 41 -10.92 -24.91 -1.10
C PRO A 41 -11.80 -24.13 -2.09
N VAL A 42 -13.07 -23.98 -1.74
CA VAL A 42 -14.06 -23.20 -2.51
C VAL A 42 -14.13 -21.79 -1.92
N PRO A 43 -13.83 -20.73 -2.69
CA PRO A 43 -13.94 -19.35 -2.23
C PRO A 43 -15.35 -19.03 -1.72
N ARG A 44 -15.42 -18.29 -0.60
CA ARG A 44 -16.65 -17.75 -0.01
C ARG A 44 -16.46 -16.24 0.19
N GLN A 45 -17.57 -15.51 0.21
CA GLN A 45 -17.58 -14.07 0.45
C GLN A 45 -18.09 -13.77 1.85
N PHE A 46 -17.59 -12.68 2.42
CA PHE A 46 -18.23 -12.07 3.58
C PHE A 46 -19.55 -11.43 3.14
N LYS A 47 -20.58 -11.56 3.97
CA LYS A 47 -21.92 -11.03 3.69
C LYS A 47 -22.01 -9.52 3.90
N SER A 48 -21.15 -8.96 4.76
CA SER A 48 -21.15 -7.54 5.10
C SER A 48 -19.80 -7.09 5.68
N GLU A 49 -19.53 -5.77 5.64
CA GLU A 49 -18.40 -5.17 6.38
C GLU A 49 -18.48 -5.49 7.88
N LYS A 50 -19.71 -5.59 8.43
CA LYS A 50 -19.95 -5.96 9.82
C LYS A 50 -19.44 -7.37 10.14
N GLU A 51 -19.72 -8.36 9.28
CA GLU A 51 -19.23 -9.74 9.48
C GLU A 51 -17.69 -9.79 9.50
N LEU A 52 -17.04 -9.06 8.57
CA LEU A 52 -15.57 -8.97 8.53
C LEU A 52 -15.02 -8.26 9.77
N SER A 53 -15.62 -7.14 10.17
CA SER A 53 -15.26 -6.37 11.36
C SER A 53 -15.36 -7.20 12.65
N GLU A 54 -16.45 -7.94 12.82
CA GLU A 54 -16.66 -8.84 13.96
C GLU A 54 -15.62 -9.96 13.98
N LEU A 55 -15.35 -10.60 12.84
CA LEU A 55 -14.30 -11.64 12.73
C LEU A 55 -12.94 -11.09 13.18
N VAL A 56 -12.55 -9.90 12.69
CA VAL A 56 -11.28 -9.25 13.02
C VAL A 56 -11.20 -8.91 14.51
N MET A 57 -12.28 -8.37 15.09
CA MET A 57 -12.33 -7.99 16.49
C MET A 57 -12.27 -9.20 17.44
N GLU A 58 -13.06 -10.24 17.14
CA GLU A 58 -13.14 -11.46 17.96
C GLU A 58 -11.83 -12.28 17.89
N ASN A 59 -11.05 -12.13 16.82
CA ASN A 59 -9.87 -12.95 16.55
C ASN A 59 -8.56 -12.16 16.43
N GLY A 60 -8.51 -10.93 16.95
CA GLY A 60 -7.35 -10.04 16.80
C GLY A 60 -6.03 -10.66 17.25
N LYS A 61 -5.99 -11.39 18.39
CA LYS A 61 -4.75 -12.05 18.87
C LYS A 61 -4.30 -13.19 17.94
N VAL A 62 -5.23 -13.92 17.33
CA VAL A 62 -4.91 -14.98 16.36
C VAL A 62 -4.39 -14.40 15.05
N LEU A 63 -5.00 -13.31 14.58
CA LEU A 63 -4.64 -12.66 13.32
C LEU A 63 -3.34 -11.84 13.43
N PHE A 64 -3.14 -11.13 14.54
CA PHE A 64 -2.08 -10.12 14.69
C PHE A 64 -1.04 -10.46 15.78
N GLY A 65 -1.18 -11.63 16.42
CA GLY A 65 -0.29 -12.13 17.48
C GLY A 65 -0.70 -11.69 18.89
N ASP A 66 -0.06 -12.29 19.90
CA ASP A 66 -0.51 -12.18 21.29
C ASP A 66 -0.17 -10.85 21.97
N HIS A 67 0.77 -10.08 21.41
CA HIS A 67 1.22 -8.79 21.94
C HIS A 67 0.39 -7.61 21.43
N ILE A 68 -0.91 -7.81 21.22
CA ILE A 68 -1.80 -6.76 20.70
C ILE A 68 -3.00 -6.52 21.61
N MET A 69 -3.55 -5.33 21.53
CA MET A 69 -4.86 -5.00 22.06
C MET A 69 -5.74 -4.43 20.96
N MET A 70 -6.96 -4.99 20.84
CA MET A 70 -8.02 -4.43 20.01
C MET A 70 -8.94 -3.56 20.85
N ILE A 71 -9.23 -2.36 20.37
CA ILE A 71 -10.17 -1.42 20.97
C ILE A 71 -11.29 -1.18 19.96
N ASP A 72 -12.53 -1.40 20.38
CA ASP A 72 -13.70 -1.19 19.54
C ASP A 72 -13.90 0.30 19.26
N GLY A 73 -13.67 0.70 18.01
CA GLY A 73 -13.69 2.10 17.59
C GLY A 73 -15.08 2.74 17.71
N LYS A 74 -16.14 1.94 17.73
CA LYS A 74 -17.53 2.42 17.91
C LYS A 74 -17.89 2.65 19.37
N LYS A 75 -17.15 2.04 20.31
CA LYS A 75 -17.37 2.18 21.76
C LYS A 75 -16.48 3.23 22.40
N THR A 76 -15.38 3.60 21.74
CA THR A 76 -14.57 4.77 22.11
C THR A 76 -15.23 6.05 21.62
N VAL A 77 -15.24 7.08 22.48
CA VAL A 77 -15.73 8.44 22.17
C VAL A 77 -15.28 8.86 20.77
N THR A 78 -16.18 9.45 19.99
CA THR A 78 -15.95 9.88 18.60
C THR A 78 -14.75 10.82 18.53
N VAL A 79 -13.57 10.28 18.20
CA VAL A 79 -12.34 11.07 18.14
C VAL A 79 -12.37 11.98 16.92
N PHE A 80 -13.03 11.53 15.84
CA PHE A 80 -13.17 12.28 14.60
C PHE A 80 -14.39 13.20 14.65
N GLU A 81 -14.16 14.50 14.54
CA GLU A 81 -15.20 15.55 14.66
C GLU A 81 -16.31 15.45 13.58
N THR A 82 -16.07 14.68 12.52
CA THR A 82 -17.03 14.43 11.44
C THR A 82 -18.12 13.42 11.79
N GLY A 83 -18.15 12.88 13.02
CA GLY A 83 -19.05 11.79 13.40
C GLY A 83 -18.61 10.42 12.87
N TYR A 84 -17.47 10.36 12.17
CA TYR A 84 -16.88 9.13 11.68
C TYR A 84 -16.24 8.34 12.83
N ASN A 85 -16.41 7.02 12.82
CA ASN A 85 -15.74 6.12 13.76
C ASN A 85 -14.95 5.09 12.98
N ALA A 86 -13.71 4.86 13.41
CA ALA A 86 -12.92 3.75 12.92
C ALA A 86 -13.58 2.43 13.31
N SER A 87 -13.28 1.37 12.56
CA SER A 87 -13.78 0.02 12.85
C SER A 87 -13.17 -0.49 14.15
N ALA A 88 -11.87 -0.26 14.35
CA ALA A 88 -11.17 -0.52 15.60
C ALA A 88 -9.87 0.28 15.71
N PHE A 89 -9.25 0.24 16.88
CA PHE A 89 -7.85 0.58 17.06
C PHE A 89 -7.09 -0.67 17.50
N LEU A 90 -5.91 -0.89 16.92
CA LEU A 90 -5.00 -1.95 17.31
C LEU A 90 -3.74 -1.32 17.91
N VAL A 91 -3.46 -1.65 19.16
CA VAL A 91 -2.20 -1.29 19.82
C VAL A 91 -1.28 -2.51 19.80
N ASP A 92 -0.09 -2.36 19.24
CA ASP A 92 0.93 -3.41 19.14
C ASP A 92 2.04 -3.16 20.16
N PHE A 93 2.14 -4.05 21.14
CA PHE A 93 3.08 -4.04 22.25
C PHE A 93 4.29 -4.95 22.02
N LYS A 94 4.49 -5.48 20.81
CA LYS A 94 5.68 -6.31 20.51
C LYS A 94 7.00 -5.62 20.88
N ASN A 95 7.03 -4.28 20.84
CA ASN A 95 8.10 -3.48 21.44
C ASN A 95 7.48 -2.52 22.49
N LEU A 96 7.70 -2.80 23.77
CA LEU A 96 7.12 -2.04 24.88
C LEU A 96 7.65 -0.61 25.00
N ASP A 97 8.87 -0.34 24.52
CA ASP A 97 9.45 1.01 24.53
C ASP A 97 9.01 1.84 23.31
N LYS A 98 8.50 1.19 22.26
CA LYS A 98 7.96 1.82 21.04
C LYS A 98 6.69 1.11 20.57
N PRO A 99 5.62 1.12 21.38
CA PRO A 99 4.36 0.50 20.99
C PRO A 99 3.76 1.27 19.81
N LYS A 100 3.07 0.57 18.91
CA LYS A 100 2.49 1.18 17.71
C LYS A 100 0.98 1.21 17.77
N LEU A 101 0.39 2.31 17.34
CA LEU A 101 -1.04 2.40 17.09
C LEU A 101 -1.33 2.21 15.59
N TYR A 102 -2.31 1.35 15.31
CA TYR A 102 -2.94 1.19 14.01
C TYR A 102 -4.43 1.58 14.14
N ILE A 103 -4.88 2.47 13.27
CA ILE A 103 -6.31 2.71 13.04
C ILE A 103 -6.79 1.63 12.07
N VAL A 104 -7.70 0.77 12.51
CA VAL A 104 -8.16 -0.38 11.73
C VAL A 104 -9.43 -0.01 11.00
N GLU A 105 -9.44 -0.19 9.68
CA GLU A 105 -10.62 -0.05 8.84
C GLU A 105 -10.93 -1.35 8.11
N THR A 106 -12.16 -1.82 8.23
CA THR A 106 -12.63 -3.01 7.51
C THR A 106 -13.54 -2.62 6.36
N VAL A 107 -13.20 -3.06 5.14
CA VAL A 107 -13.94 -2.71 3.92
C VAL A 107 -14.10 -3.95 3.04
N LEU A 108 -15.27 -4.15 2.43
CA LEU A 108 -15.41 -5.18 1.40
C LEU A 108 -14.92 -4.64 0.06
N SER A 109 -14.19 -5.45 -0.70
CA SER A 109 -13.57 -5.06 -1.97
C SER A 109 -14.59 -4.71 -3.05
N LYS A 110 -15.78 -5.31 -2.99
CA LYS A 110 -16.93 -4.98 -3.86
C LYS A 110 -17.63 -3.67 -3.47
N GLY A 111 -17.18 -3.01 -2.40
CA GLY A 111 -17.74 -1.75 -1.93
C GLY A 111 -17.40 -0.57 -2.86
N ASN A 112 -18.03 0.57 -2.58
CA ASN A 112 -17.77 1.81 -3.31
C ASN A 112 -16.39 2.38 -2.92
N PHE A 113 -15.44 2.41 -3.86
CA PHE A 113 -14.12 3.01 -3.65
C PHE A 113 -14.20 4.48 -3.22
N SER A 114 -15.20 5.24 -3.69
CA SER A 114 -15.40 6.64 -3.28
C SER A 114 -15.69 6.75 -1.78
N GLY A 115 -16.40 5.76 -1.22
CA GLY A 115 -16.66 5.66 0.21
C GLY A 115 -15.38 5.37 1.00
N LEU A 116 -14.53 4.44 0.52
CA LEU A 116 -13.21 4.20 1.10
C LEU A 116 -12.33 5.47 1.01
N PHE A 117 -12.31 6.13 -0.14
CA PHE A 117 -11.55 7.35 -0.36
C PHE A 117 -11.96 8.47 0.62
N PHE A 118 -13.26 8.67 0.83
CA PHE A 118 -13.75 9.64 1.80
C PHE A 118 -13.31 9.29 3.23
N ARG A 119 -13.52 8.03 3.66
CA ARG A 119 -13.08 7.53 4.99
C ARG A 119 -11.59 7.76 5.21
N MET A 120 -10.76 7.39 4.24
CA MET A 120 -9.31 7.59 4.30
C MET A 120 -8.93 9.07 4.35
N THR A 121 -9.59 9.93 3.57
CA THR A 121 -9.34 11.37 3.55
C THR A 121 -9.66 12.02 4.90
N VAL A 122 -10.74 11.60 5.56
CA VAL A 122 -11.08 12.04 6.92
C VAL A 122 -9.98 11.66 7.90
N ILE A 123 -9.54 10.39 7.89
CA ILE A 123 -8.45 9.93 8.79
C ILE A 123 -7.15 10.68 8.48
N PHE A 124 -6.75 10.83 7.22
CA PHE A 124 -5.51 11.54 6.88
C PHE A 124 -5.55 13.01 7.31
N THR A 125 -6.69 13.69 7.10
CA THR A 125 -6.86 15.08 7.52
C THR A 125 -6.76 15.20 9.03
N PHE A 126 -7.43 14.29 9.75
CA PHE A 126 -7.34 14.20 11.21
C PHE A 126 -5.88 14.00 11.67
N LEU A 127 -5.17 13.02 11.09
CA LEU A 127 -3.80 12.69 11.47
C LEU A 127 -2.77 13.74 11.08
N ARG A 128 -3.05 14.65 10.15
CA ARG A 128 -2.14 15.76 9.80
C ARG A 128 -2.07 16.83 10.90
N ASN A 129 -3.18 17.05 11.60
CA ASN A 129 -3.25 18.02 12.69
C ASN A 129 -2.63 17.44 13.98
N GLN A 130 -1.74 18.18 14.62
CA GLN A 130 -1.03 17.72 15.84
C GLN A 130 -1.95 17.61 17.05
N ASP A 131 -2.84 18.57 17.26
CA ASP A 131 -3.80 18.57 18.37
C ASP A 131 -4.76 17.38 18.28
N ASN A 132 -5.17 17.03 17.06
CA ASN A 132 -5.95 15.82 16.79
C ASN A 132 -5.18 14.55 17.15
N ARG A 133 -3.87 14.47 16.83
CA ARG A 133 -3.03 13.32 17.25
C ARG A 133 -2.90 13.26 18.78
N ILE A 134 -2.78 14.39 19.46
CA ILE A 134 -2.75 14.47 20.93
C ILE A 134 -4.09 13.97 21.51
N LYS A 135 -5.21 14.47 20.99
CA LYS A 135 -6.56 14.03 21.39
C LYS A 135 -6.77 12.52 21.22
N LEU A 136 -6.30 11.95 20.10
CA LEU A 136 -6.33 10.50 19.88
C LEU A 136 -5.46 9.77 20.91
N ALA A 137 -4.25 10.26 21.16
CA ALA A 137 -3.34 9.69 22.14
C ALA A 137 -3.95 9.64 23.55
N ASP A 138 -4.57 10.75 23.97
CA ASP A 138 -5.23 10.83 25.28
C ASP A 138 -6.48 9.96 25.36
N THR A 139 -7.27 9.88 24.29
CA THR A 139 -8.45 9.00 24.26
C THR A 139 -8.06 7.53 24.40
N VAL A 140 -7.03 7.10 23.68
CA VAL A 140 -6.52 5.71 23.77
C VAL A 140 -5.92 5.46 25.15
N ALA A 141 -5.12 6.38 25.68
CA ALA A 141 -4.54 6.27 27.02
C ALA A 141 -5.62 6.19 28.11
N GLU A 142 -6.66 7.00 28.05
CA GLU A 142 -7.79 6.98 28.98
C GLU A 142 -8.52 5.63 28.93
N TYR A 143 -8.77 5.10 27.73
CA TYR A 143 -9.38 3.78 27.57
C TYR A 143 -8.52 2.68 28.20
N MET A 144 -7.21 2.71 27.93
CA MET A 144 -6.26 1.76 28.52
C MET A 144 -6.23 1.85 30.05
N ASN A 145 -6.26 3.07 30.60
CA ASN A 145 -6.28 3.31 32.04
C ASN A 145 -7.53 2.75 32.73
N LYS A 146 -8.70 2.85 32.08
CA LYS A 146 -9.96 2.31 32.60
C LYS A 146 -10.05 0.78 32.48
N ASN A 147 -9.26 0.16 31.61
CA ASN A 147 -9.29 -1.28 31.38
C ASN A 147 -8.43 -2.04 32.39
N LYS A 148 -9.05 -2.52 33.48
CA LYS A 148 -8.37 -3.29 34.54
C LYS A 148 -7.68 -4.56 34.03
N THR A 149 -8.29 -5.26 33.06
CA THR A 149 -7.72 -6.47 32.48
C THR A 149 -6.43 -6.16 31.74
N LEU A 150 -6.45 -5.11 30.91
CA LEU A 150 -5.26 -4.66 30.20
C LEU A 150 -4.15 -4.21 31.16
N ARG A 151 -4.49 -3.42 32.19
CA ARG A 151 -3.48 -2.96 33.17
C ARG A 151 -2.80 -4.14 33.89
N LYS A 152 -3.52 -5.26 34.08
CA LYS A 152 -2.93 -6.51 34.57
C LYS A 152 -2.01 -7.17 33.53
N GLU A 153 -2.42 -7.25 32.27
CA GLU A 153 -1.59 -7.81 31.18
C GLU A 153 -0.26 -7.04 30.99
N LEU A 154 -0.23 -5.74 31.29
CA LEU A 154 0.97 -4.89 31.20
C LEU A 154 1.91 -4.95 32.43
N ASN A 155 1.64 -5.82 33.42
CA ASN A 155 2.54 -6.20 34.51
C ASN A 155 3.27 -5.05 35.26
N GLY A 156 2.59 -3.93 35.52
CA GLY A 156 3.14 -2.82 36.33
C GLY A 156 3.83 -1.71 35.54
N ASP A 157 4.22 -1.95 34.28
CA ASP A 157 4.79 -0.94 33.37
C ASP A 157 3.73 -0.14 32.60
N ALA A 158 2.45 -0.31 32.96
CA ALA A 158 1.31 0.23 32.23
C ALA A 158 1.45 1.74 31.96
N ASP A 159 1.85 2.52 32.97
CA ASP A 159 1.95 3.97 32.83
C ASP A 159 3.11 4.38 31.89
N LYS A 160 4.25 3.68 31.97
CA LYS A 160 5.39 3.88 31.06
C LYS A 160 5.02 3.53 29.61
N ILE A 161 4.32 2.41 29.41
CA ILE A 161 3.90 1.93 28.09
C ILE A 161 2.85 2.86 27.48
N ILE A 162 1.90 3.35 28.29
CA ILE A 162 0.89 4.32 27.86
C ILE A 162 1.57 5.62 27.43
N GLU A 163 2.58 6.09 28.16
CA GLU A 163 3.32 7.29 27.77
C GLU A 163 4.15 7.07 26.49
N ALA A 164 4.80 5.92 26.35
CA ALA A 164 5.49 5.54 25.11
C ALA A 164 4.52 5.47 23.91
N LEU A 165 3.29 5.00 24.13
CA LEU A 165 2.23 4.97 23.12
C LEU A 165 1.79 6.37 22.74
N ARG A 166 1.59 7.27 23.71
CA ARG A 166 1.28 8.68 23.43
C ARG A 166 2.33 9.30 22.53
N GLU A 167 3.60 9.12 22.86
CA GLU A 167 4.71 9.60 22.04
C GLU A 167 4.72 8.97 20.64
N SER A 168 4.39 7.68 20.50
CA SER A 168 4.26 7.05 19.18
C SER A 168 3.11 7.62 18.37
N ILE A 169 1.96 7.90 18.98
CA ILE A 169 0.78 8.44 18.27
C ILE A 169 1.06 9.87 17.79
N LYS A 170 1.75 10.68 18.58
CA LYS A 170 2.20 12.02 18.18
C LYS A 170 3.06 11.98 16.91
N ARG A 171 3.82 10.90 16.68
CA ARG A 171 4.73 10.69 15.54
C ARG A 171 4.09 10.17 14.24
N LYS A 172 2.75 10.05 14.16
CA LYS A 172 1.92 9.56 13.03
C LYS A 172 1.63 8.05 13.12
N PRO A 173 0.40 7.65 13.51
CA PRO A 173 -0.02 6.25 13.54
C PRO A 173 -0.24 5.71 12.12
N TYR A 174 -0.30 4.38 12.00
CA TYR A 174 -0.62 3.72 10.73
C TYR A 174 -2.13 3.49 10.58
N ILE A 175 -2.58 3.26 9.34
CA ILE A 175 -3.91 2.75 9.06
C ILE A 175 -3.77 1.31 8.58
N LEU A 176 -4.38 0.36 9.29
CA LEU A 176 -4.46 -1.04 8.87
C LEU A 176 -5.79 -1.23 8.12
N LEU A 177 -5.72 -1.35 6.79
CA LEU A 177 -6.90 -1.54 5.96
C LEU A 177 -7.10 -3.04 5.73
N VAL A 178 -8.16 -3.61 6.31
CA VAL A 178 -8.49 -5.02 6.21
C VAL A 178 -9.61 -5.22 5.19
N ASN A 179 -9.32 -5.94 4.11
CA ASN A 179 -10.25 -6.19 3.02
C ASN A 179 -10.49 -7.68 2.80
N ASP A 180 -11.57 -8.05 2.13
CA ASP A 180 -11.83 -9.45 1.74
C ASP A 180 -11.21 -9.87 0.40
N SER A 181 -10.75 -8.90 -0.40
CA SER A 181 -9.99 -9.10 -1.63
C SER A 181 -9.15 -7.86 -1.98
N GLU A 182 -8.47 -7.92 -3.12
CA GLU A 182 -7.79 -6.77 -3.72
C GLU A 182 -8.80 -5.69 -4.14
N ILE A 183 -8.42 -4.43 -3.93
CA ILE A 183 -9.14 -3.25 -4.41
C ILE A 183 -8.30 -2.68 -5.55
N GLU A 184 -8.85 -2.70 -6.76
CA GLU A 184 -8.12 -2.40 -8.01
C GLU A 184 -7.47 -1.02 -7.99
N GLU A 185 -8.22 -0.01 -7.54
CA GLU A 185 -7.77 1.38 -7.51
C GLU A 185 -6.72 1.65 -6.43
N LEU A 186 -6.68 0.81 -5.39
CA LEU A 186 -5.87 1.08 -4.19
C LEU A 186 -4.37 1.14 -4.50
N ALA A 187 -3.88 0.27 -5.40
CA ALA A 187 -2.48 0.27 -5.80
C ALA A 187 -2.08 1.62 -6.43
N GLY A 188 -2.87 2.09 -7.40
CA GLY A 188 -2.65 3.37 -8.07
C GLY A 188 -2.68 4.56 -7.10
N PHE A 189 -3.58 4.56 -6.12
CA PHE A 189 -3.64 5.62 -5.10
C PHE A 189 -2.43 5.60 -4.16
N ARG A 190 -1.98 4.42 -3.73
CA ARG A 190 -0.79 4.30 -2.86
C ARG A 190 0.50 4.70 -3.57
N GLU A 191 0.59 4.41 -4.87
CA GLU A 191 1.70 4.83 -5.73
C GLU A 191 1.67 6.33 -6.04
N THR A 192 0.48 6.90 -6.23
CA THR A 192 0.32 8.34 -6.54
C THR A 192 0.48 9.22 -5.30
N TYR A 193 -0.03 8.79 -4.16
CA TYR A 193 -0.03 9.54 -2.90
C TYR A 193 0.90 8.89 -1.88
N THR A 194 2.19 8.82 -2.21
CA THR A 194 3.21 8.10 -1.42
C THR A 194 3.28 8.57 0.02
N ASP A 195 3.23 9.87 0.28
CA ASP A 195 3.44 10.45 1.63
C ASP A 195 2.21 10.36 2.54
N THR A 196 1.07 9.94 1.98
CA THR A 196 -0.17 9.72 2.74
C THR A 196 -0.59 8.25 2.62
N TRP A 197 -1.19 7.85 1.51
CA TRP A 197 -1.65 6.50 1.26
C TRP A 197 -0.50 5.48 1.26
N GLY A 198 0.60 5.75 0.56
CA GLY A 198 1.71 4.79 0.47
C GLY A 198 2.40 4.50 1.80
N GLU A 199 2.70 5.56 2.55
CA GLU A 199 3.45 5.49 3.81
C GLU A 199 2.56 5.03 4.98
N THR A 200 1.34 5.56 5.07
CA THR A 200 0.46 5.40 6.25
C THR A 200 -0.43 4.17 6.16
N LEU A 201 -0.91 3.83 4.95
CA LEU A 201 -1.86 2.74 4.74
C LEU A 201 -1.14 1.39 4.57
N LYS A 202 -1.55 0.42 5.40
CA LYS A 202 -1.05 -0.96 5.44
C LYS A 202 -2.23 -1.88 5.09
N PRO A 203 -2.37 -2.32 3.83
CA PRO A 203 -3.44 -3.22 3.46
C PRO A 203 -3.15 -4.65 3.90
N VAL A 204 -4.20 -5.35 4.32
CA VAL A 204 -4.23 -6.78 4.62
C VAL A 204 -5.50 -7.36 4.00
N ILE A 205 -5.38 -8.52 3.39
CA ILE A 205 -6.48 -9.24 2.75
C ILE A 205 -6.81 -10.48 3.59
N ILE A 206 -8.04 -10.56 4.07
CA ILE A 206 -8.60 -11.72 4.76
C ILE A 206 -9.56 -12.44 3.82
N ARG A 207 -9.22 -13.64 3.37
CA ARG A 207 -10.09 -14.45 2.48
C ARG A 207 -10.79 -15.54 3.26
N LYS A 208 -12.00 -15.88 2.81
CA LYS A 208 -12.84 -16.95 3.36
C LYS A 208 -13.00 -18.07 2.33
N PHE A 209 -12.83 -19.30 2.76
CA PHE A 209 -12.99 -20.50 1.94
C PHE A 209 -13.81 -21.55 2.68
N SER A 210 -14.33 -22.52 1.93
CA SER A 210 -14.94 -23.73 2.47
C SER A 210 -14.20 -24.95 1.93
N SER A 211 -13.83 -25.88 2.80
CA SER A 211 -13.20 -27.16 2.44
C SER A 211 -13.60 -28.21 3.47
N SER A 212 -14.05 -29.38 3.01
CA SER A 212 -14.40 -30.53 3.86
C SER A 212 -15.34 -30.20 5.03
N GLY A 213 -16.31 -29.30 4.81
CA GLY A 213 -17.26 -28.86 5.84
C GLY A 213 -16.73 -27.77 6.79
N GLU A 214 -15.44 -27.44 6.72
CA GLU A 214 -14.83 -26.38 7.52
C GLU A 214 -14.84 -25.04 6.77
N THR A 215 -14.84 -23.95 7.55
CA THR A 215 -14.58 -22.61 7.03
C THR A 215 -13.12 -22.26 7.29
N ILE A 216 -12.38 -21.94 6.23
CA ILE A 216 -10.96 -21.61 6.29
C ILE A 216 -10.81 -20.12 6.06
N ILE A 217 -10.03 -19.47 6.91
CA ILE A 217 -9.65 -18.06 6.79
C ILE A 217 -8.16 -17.98 6.48
N THR A 218 -7.76 -17.07 5.59
CA THR A 218 -6.35 -16.76 5.32
C THR A 218 -6.13 -15.27 5.43
N MET A 219 -4.96 -14.84 5.86
CA MET A 219 -4.57 -13.44 5.93
C MET A 219 -3.28 -13.19 5.14
N LEU A 220 -3.26 -12.19 4.25
CA LEU A 220 -2.10 -11.83 3.45
C LEU A 220 -1.91 -10.31 3.33
N PRO A 221 -0.69 -9.77 3.51
CA PRO A 221 0.46 -10.46 4.11
C PRO A 221 0.19 -10.79 5.58
N ASP A 222 1.06 -11.61 6.20
CA ASP A 222 1.03 -11.79 7.65
C ASP A 222 1.33 -10.46 8.38
N PHE A 223 0.99 -10.40 9.68
CA PHE A 223 1.13 -9.15 10.43
C PHE A 223 2.59 -8.82 10.76
N ASP A 224 3.48 -9.82 10.83
CA ASP A 224 4.90 -9.59 11.08
C ASP A 224 5.58 -8.89 9.88
N THR A 225 5.12 -9.16 8.66
CA THR A 225 5.47 -8.42 7.44
C THR A 225 5.01 -6.97 7.55
N ILE A 226 3.79 -6.72 8.02
CA ILE A 226 3.27 -5.36 8.27
C ILE A 226 4.10 -4.62 9.33
N ARG A 227 4.49 -5.29 10.43
CA ARG A 227 5.35 -4.73 11.48
C ARG A 227 6.74 -4.36 10.98
N SER A 228 7.31 -5.23 10.15
CA SER A 228 8.66 -5.12 9.60
C SER A 228 8.80 -4.00 8.58
N ASN A 229 7.69 -3.59 7.93
CA ASN A 229 7.62 -2.41 7.07
C ASN A 229 7.84 -1.06 7.80
N GLY A 230 8.17 -1.08 9.09
CA GLY A 230 8.71 0.06 9.86
C GLY A 230 10.23 -0.01 10.14
N LYS A 231 10.89 -1.14 9.90
CA LYS A 231 12.35 -1.18 9.72
C LYS A 231 12.59 -0.92 8.24
N LYS A 232 12.78 0.37 7.91
CA LYS A 232 13.66 0.74 6.82
C LYS A 232 14.88 -0.19 6.92
N LYS A 233 15.16 -1.01 5.90
CA LYS A 233 16.57 -1.15 5.47
C LYS A 233 17.10 0.27 5.58
N THR A 234 18.05 0.48 6.49
CA THR A 234 18.79 1.73 6.72
C THR A 234 18.59 2.67 5.55
N GLU A 235 18.13 3.90 5.80
CA GLU A 235 18.15 4.94 4.78
C GLU A 235 19.47 4.82 4.02
N LYS A 236 19.42 4.25 2.81
CA LYS A 236 20.52 4.39 1.88
C LYS A 236 20.49 5.88 1.61
N SER A 237 21.41 6.59 2.23
CA SER A 237 21.58 8.04 2.05
C SER A 237 21.82 8.38 0.58
N GLN A 238 22.11 7.38 -0.27
CA GLN A 238 22.09 7.46 -1.72
C GLN A 238 21.52 6.14 -2.30
N TYR A 239 20.42 6.24 -3.04
CA TYR A 239 19.99 5.16 -3.94
C TYR A 239 20.95 5.14 -5.12
N THR A 240 21.31 3.95 -5.61
CA THR A 240 22.04 3.81 -6.87
C THR A 240 21.09 3.41 -7.99
N GLU A 241 21.52 3.53 -9.24
CA GLU A 241 20.69 3.09 -10.37
C GLU A 241 20.47 1.56 -10.32
N GLU A 242 21.46 0.80 -9.88
CA GLU A 242 21.42 -0.65 -9.72
C GLU A 242 20.30 -1.11 -8.77
N ASP A 243 19.99 -0.32 -7.74
CA ASP A 243 18.89 -0.59 -6.81
C ASP A 243 17.53 -0.68 -7.54
N HIS A 244 17.37 0.00 -8.67
CA HIS A 244 16.14 -0.06 -9.48
C HIS A 244 16.08 -1.27 -10.42
N PHE A 245 17.19 -1.99 -10.60
CA PHE A 245 17.29 -3.10 -11.54
C PHE A 245 17.34 -4.48 -10.89
N GLU A 246 17.30 -4.58 -9.55
CA GLU A 246 17.36 -5.85 -8.79
C GLU A 246 16.38 -6.90 -9.34
N TYR A 247 15.17 -6.47 -9.69
CA TYR A 247 14.10 -7.34 -10.21
C TYR A 247 13.76 -7.07 -11.68
N ALA A 248 14.52 -6.23 -12.38
CA ALA A 248 14.25 -5.88 -13.78
C ALA A 248 14.70 -6.99 -14.74
N SER A 249 13.93 -7.24 -15.80
CA SER A 249 14.35 -8.12 -16.88
C SER A 249 15.57 -7.57 -17.64
N GLU A 250 16.31 -8.44 -18.32
CA GLU A 250 17.46 -8.03 -19.14
C GLU A 250 17.06 -7.05 -20.25
N ASP A 251 15.86 -7.21 -20.84
CA ASP A 251 15.32 -6.26 -21.82
C ASP A 251 15.14 -4.85 -21.23
N VAL A 252 14.66 -4.75 -19.99
CA VAL A 252 14.47 -3.48 -19.29
C VAL A 252 15.82 -2.82 -19.00
N LYS A 253 16.79 -3.58 -18.51
CA LYS A 253 18.16 -3.09 -18.28
C LYS A 253 18.79 -2.59 -19.59
N ALA A 254 18.61 -3.34 -20.69
CA ALA A 254 19.12 -2.97 -22.01
C ALA A 254 18.48 -1.68 -22.54
N VAL A 255 17.17 -1.50 -22.38
CA VAL A 255 16.46 -0.27 -22.76
C VAL A 255 17.04 0.94 -22.02
N TYR A 256 17.14 0.85 -20.69
CA TYR A 256 17.68 1.94 -19.87
C TYR A 256 19.13 2.26 -20.25
N GLY A 257 19.98 1.22 -20.30
CA GLY A 257 21.40 1.37 -20.63
C GLY A 257 21.63 2.01 -21.99
N LYS A 258 20.83 1.61 -23.01
CA LYS A 258 20.90 2.19 -24.36
C LYS A 258 20.48 3.66 -24.37
N ILE A 259 19.39 4.03 -23.69
CA ILE A 259 18.97 5.44 -23.56
C ILE A 259 20.07 6.26 -22.89
N LYS A 260 20.55 5.81 -21.73
CA LYS A 260 21.57 6.53 -20.95
C LYS A 260 22.86 6.74 -21.76
N ALA A 261 23.36 5.68 -22.39
CA ALA A 261 24.57 5.76 -23.22
C ALA A 261 24.43 6.75 -24.38
N GLU A 262 23.29 6.73 -25.08
CA GLU A 262 23.04 7.64 -26.21
C GLU A 262 22.87 9.10 -25.81
N LEU A 263 22.34 9.36 -24.61
CA LEU A 263 22.18 10.71 -24.08
C LEU A 263 23.50 11.25 -23.54
N LEU A 264 24.28 10.45 -22.83
CA LEU A 264 25.60 10.87 -22.32
C LEU A 264 26.62 11.09 -23.45
N LYS A 265 26.49 10.40 -24.59
CA LYS A 265 27.25 10.73 -25.82
C LYS A 265 26.94 12.14 -26.33
N LYS A 266 25.68 12.58 -26.20
CA LYS A 266 25.21 13.89 -26.68
C LYS A 266 25.60 15.01 -25.70
N ASP A 267 25.47 14.76 -24.41
CA ASP A 267 25.78 15.73 -23.36
C ASP A 267 26.24 15.00 -22.09
N LYS A 268 27.54 15.15 -21.77
CA LYS A 268 28.17 14.53 -20.60
C LYS A 268 27.78 15.21 -19.27
N THR A 269 27.13 16.37 -19.31
CA THR A 269 26.70 17.09 -18.10
C THR A 269 25.35 16.58 -17.57
N LEU A 270 24.68 15.69 -18.30
CA LEU A 270 23.44 15.07 -17.86
C LEU A 270 23.66 14.23 -16.61
N GLN A 271 22.75 14.40 -15.66
CA GLN A 271 22.75 13.65 -14.42
C GLN A 271 21.59 12.65 -14.41
N PHE A 272 21.90 11.42 -14.00
CA PHE A 272 20.95 10.35 -13.75
C PHE A 272 20.95 10.09 -12.24
N ASN A 273 20.04 10.74 -11.53
CA ASN A 273 20.02 10.72 -10.07
C ASN A 273 18.96 9.72 -9.62
N ALA A 274 19.42 8.57 -9.13
CA ALA A 274 18.56 7.58 -8.49
C ALA A 274 17.94 8.15 -7.20
N GLN A 275 16.62 8.06 -7.13
CA GLN A 275 15.81 8.42 -5.99
C GLN A 275 15.09 7.18 -5.51
N LYS A 276 14.45 7.23 -4.34
CA LYS A 276 13.79 6.06 -3.74
C LYS A 276 12.89 5.25 -4.69
N TYR A 277 12.21 5.89 -5.65
CA TYR A 277 11.20 5.26 -6.50
C TYR A 277 11.44 5.39 -8.01
N TYR A 278 12.42 6.19 -8.42
CA TYR A 278 12.69 6.47 -9.83
C TYR A 278 14.11 6.93 -10.02
N ILE A 279 14.59 6.85 -11.26
CA ILE A 279 15.82 7.52 -11.67
C ILE A 279 15.42 8.81 -12.40
N SER A 280 15.84 9.96 -11.89
CA SER A 280 15.61 11.24 -12.56
C SER A 280 16.71 11.54 -13.57
N MET A 281 16.32 11.95 -14.76
CA MET A 281 17.23 12.51 -15.76
C MET A 281 17.08 14.03 -15.76
N ARG A 282 18.18 14.72 -15.46
CA ARG A 282 18.19 16.18 -15.32
C ARG A 282 19.46 16.82 -15.87
N LYS A 283 19.34 18.11 -16.17
CA LYS A 283 20.46 19.01 -16.42
C LYS A 283 20.37 20.18 -15.44
N ASN A 284 19.94 21.35 -15.89
CA ASN A 284 19.51 22.48 -15.06
C ASN A 284 18.11 22.25 -14.44
N ARG A 285 17.24 21.50 -15.11
CA ARG A 285 15.91 21.06 -14.65
C ARG A 285 15.70 19.58 -14.91
N ASN A 286 14.65 19.01 -14.31
CA ASN A 286 14.23 17.65 -14.61
C ASN A 286 13.63 17.56 -16.02
N LEU A 287 14.02 16.53 -16.77
CA LEU A 287 13.60 16.34 -18.17
C LEU A 287 12.80 15.05 -18.35
N ALA A 288 13.14 14.01 -17.59
CA ALA A 288 12.40 12.76 -17.57
C ALA A 288 12.62 11.98 -16.26
N PHE A 289 11.73 11.03 -15.97
CA PHE A 289 11.78 10.16 -14.80
C PHE A 289 11.55 8.71 -15.22
N PHE A 290 12.47 7.84 -14.85
CA PHE A 290 12.43 6.41 -15.16
C PHE A 290 11.85 5.66 -13.96
N HIS A 291 10.63 5.15 -14.10
CA HIS A 291 10.07 4.18 -13.17
C HIS A 291 10.33 2.78 -13.73
N VAL A 292 11.31 2.09 -13.13
CA VAL A 292 11.73 0.75 -13.57
C VAL A 292 10.82 -0.28 -12.91
N GLY A 293 10.10 -1.05 -13.73
CA GLY A 293 9.36 -2.23 -13.31
C GLY A 293 10.02 -3.51 -13.83
N GLN A 294 9.54 -4.67 -13.38
CA GLN A 294 10.11 -5.97 -13.74
C GLN A 294 10.14 -6.24 -15.25
N LYS A 295 9.09 -5.84 -15.99
CA LYS A 295 8.94 -6.15 -17.43
C LYS A 295 8.97 -4.93 -18.36
N LYS A 296 8.96 -3.72 -17.80
CA LYS A 296 8.86 -2.47 -18.57
C LYS A 296 9.33 -1.27 -17.75
N ILE A 297 9.70 -0.20 -18.44
CA ILE A 297 9.94 1.12 -17.88
C ILE A 297 8.74 2.01 -18.19
N SER A 298 8.20 2.67 -17.16
CA SER A 298 7.29 3.81 -17.34
C SER A 298 8.13 5.08 -17.32
N LEU A 299 8.34 5.67 -18.49
CA LEU A 299 9.16 6.88 -18.66
C LEU A 299 8.26 8.11 -18.68
N VAL A 300 8.25 8.87 -17.59
CA VAL A 300 7.58 10.18 -17.56
C VAL A 300 8.48 11.19 -18.25
N VAL A 301 7.99 11.86 -19.30
CA VAL A 301 8.73 12.91 -20.02
C VAL A 301 8.11 14.27 -19.75
N MET A 302 8.97 15.28 -19.55
CA MET A 302 8.55 16.68 -19.39
C MET A 302 8.23 17.31 -20.75
N ASN A 303 7.22 16.75 -21.42
CA ASN A 303 6.71 17.17 -22.70
C ASN A 303 5.20 16.91 -22.78
N SER A 304 4.47 17.75 -23.51
CA SER A 304 3.01 17.61 -23.63
C SER A 304 2.65 16.26 -24.27
N ASP A 305 1.49 15.68 -23.89
CA ASP A 305 0.97 14.45 -24.50
C ASP A 305 0.82 14.62 -26.02
N LYS A 306 0.26 15.76 -26.45
CA LYS A 306 0.07 16.13 -27.86
C LYS A 306 1.38 16.11 -28.65
N ASP A 307 2.45 16.70 -28.12
CA ASP A 307 3.73 16.79 -28.84
C ASP A 307 4.56 15.50 -28.73
N THR A 308 4.35 14.72 -27.66
CA THR A 308 4.97 13.41 -27.51
C THR A 308 4.39 12.43 -28.51
N ARG A 309 3.06 12.38 -28.69
CA ARG A 309 2.40 11.51 -29.70
C ARG A 309 2.74 11.86 -31.15
N LYS A 310 3.23 13.07 -31.43
CA LYS A 310 3.76 13.41 -32.76
C LYS A 310 5.07 12.66 -33.05
N GLN A 311 5.88 12.40 -32.03
CA GLN A 311 7.22 11.81 -32.17
C GLN A 311 7.24 10.31 -31.83
N ILE A 312 6.40 9.87 -30.90
CA ILE A 312 6.32 8.48 -30.44
C ILE A 312 5.17 7.79 -31.17
N LYS A 313 5.48 6.78 -31.99
CA LYS A 313 4.50 6.06 -32.83
C LYS A 313 4.36 4.60 -32.45
N HIS A 314 5.40 4.00 -31.89
CA HIS A 314 5.48 2.56 -31.68
C HIS A 314 5.37 2.17 -30.19
N HIS A 315 5.54 3.13 -29.28
CA HIS A 315 5.35 2.92 -27.85
C HIS A 315 4.01 3.47 -27.36
N GLU A 316 3.44 2.82 -26.36
CA GLU A 316 2.23 3.31 -25.69
C GLU A 316 2.55 4.64 -24.98
N VAL A 317 1.78 5.68 -25.30
CA VAL A 317 1.79 6.96 -24.58
C VAL A 317 0.54 7.04 -23.71
N LYS A 318 0.72 7.19 -22.40
CA LYS A 318 -0.33 7.39 -21.43
C LYS A 318 -0.40 8.86 -21.03
N THR A 319 -1.59 9.42 -21.17
CA THR A 319 -1.89 10.79 -20.74
C THR A 319 -1.96 10.83 -19.22
N LEU A 320 -1.25 11.78 -18.61
CA LEU A 320 -1.29 12.03 -17.18
C LEU A 320 -2.41 13.03 -16.87
N THR A 321 -3.07 12.87 -15.73
CA THR A 321 -4.10 13.84 -15.29
C THR A 321 -3.46 15.19 -14.99
N GLU A 322 -4.24 16.28 -15.05
CA GLU A 322 -3.73 17.63 -14.76
C GLU A 322 -3.05 17.73 -13.39
N LYS A 323 -3.59 17.01 -12.39
CA LYS A 323 -3.01 16.96 -11.04
C LYS A 323 -1.60 16.37 -11.04
N VAL A 324 -1.39 15.30 -11.82
CA VAL A 324 -0.07 14.65 -11.95
C VAL A 324 0.88 15.52 -12.77
N GLN A 325 0.39 16.20 -13.82
CA GLN A 325 1.21 17.15 -14.58
C GLN A 325 1.67 18.33 -13.72
N LYS A 326 0.79 18.89 -12.88
CA LYS A 326 1.14 19.93 -11.91
C LYS A 326 2.18 19.46 -10.90
N PHE A 327 2.10 18.21 -10.43
CA PHE A 327 3.11 17.62 -9.53
C PHE A 327 4.52 17.61 -10.15
N TRP A 328 4.62 17.29 -11.45
CA TRP A 328 5.89 17.34 -12.17
C TRP A 328 6.30 18.76 -12.61
N ASN A 329 5.54 19.79 -12.23
CA ASN A 329 5.74 21.18 -12.60
C ASN A 329 5.69 21.44 -14.12
N GLY A 330 4.85 20.71 -14.85
CA GLY A 330 4.66 21.00 -16.28
C GLY A 330 3.90 19.93 -17.06
N ALA A 331 3.59 20.28 -18.31
CA ALA A 331 2.97 19.36 -19.25
C ALA A 331 3.84 18.10 -19.40
N SER A 332 3.27 16.95 -19.10
CA SER A 332 3.98 15.67 -19.06
C SER A 332 3.06 14.51 -19.43
N CYS A 333 3.68 13.43 -19.90
CA CYS A 333 3.01 12.17 -20.21
C CYS A 333 3.96 11.00 -19.96
N THR A 334 3.44 9.77 -19.93
CA THR A 334 4.24 8.56 -19.73
C THR A 334 4.38 7.79 -21.03
N ILE A 335 5.61 7.38 -21.37
CA ILE A 335 5.90 6.44 -22.46
C ILE A 335 6.22 5.09 -21.82
N VAL A 336 5.57 4.02 -22.28
CA VAL A 336 5.78 2.67 -21.76
C VAL A 336 6.77 1.90 -22.64
N LEU A 337 7.90 1.49 -22.06
CA LEU A 337 9.01 0.85 -22.78
C LEU A 337 9.20 -0.57 -22.27
N ALA A 338 8.81 -1.58 -23.05
CA ALA A 338 8.96 -2.99 -22.66
C ALA A 338 10.21 -3.66 -23.23
N ASN A 339 10.76 -3.14 -24.34
CA ASN A 339 11.92 -3.71 -25.02
C ASN A 339 12.61 -2.65 -25.89
N SER A 340 13.73 -3.02 -26.52
CA SER A 340 14.56 -2.11 -27.32
C SER A 340 14.04 -1.82 -28.74
N LYS A 341 12.90 -2.39 -29.16
CA LYS A 341 12.33 -2.14 -30.49
C LYS A 341 11.88 -0.68 -30.59
N HIS A 342 12.17 -0.05 -31.73
CA HIS A 342 11.84 1.34 -32.02
C HIS A 342 12.33 2.36 -30.97
N LEU A 343 13.34 2.04 -30.15
CA LEU A 343 13.79 2.92 -29.08
C LEU A 343 14.37 4.27 -29.57
N ASN A 344 14.73 4.34 -30.85
CA ASN A 344 15.27 5.55 -31.48
C ASN A 344 14.31 6.75 -31.41
N GLU A 345 12.98 6.53 -31.49
CA GLU A 345 12.01 7.63 -31.41
C GLU A 345 12.00 8.27 -30.01
N VAL A 346 12.18 7.45 -28.98
CA VAL A 346 12.28 7.88 -27.58
C VAL A 346 13.60 8.62 -27.35
N ILE A 347 14.71 8.07 -27.84
CA ILE A 347 16.03 8.70 -27.73
C ILE A 347 16.04 10.06 -28.44
N PHE A 348 15.42 10.16 -29.62
CA PHE A 348 15.31 11.42 -30.36
C PHE A 348 14.52 12.48 -29.57
N LEU A 349 13.37 12.10 -29.01
CA LEU A 349 12.58 12.98 -28.15
C LEU A 349 13.41 13.47 -26.96
N LEU A 350 14.09 12.56 -26.25
CA LEU A 350 14.90 12.92 -25.08
C LEU A 350 16.08 13.83 -25.46
N LYS A 351 16.76 13.57 -26.60
CA LYS A 351 17.81 14.46 -27.13
C LYS A 351 17.28 15.88 -27.40
N LYS A 352 16.05 16.02 -27.90
CA LYS A 352 15.39 17.32 -28.10
C LYS A 352 15.11 18.03 -26.78
N LEU A 353 14.65 17.30 -25.76
CA LEU A 353 14.44 17.88 -24.42
C LEU A 353 15.76 18.36 -23.80
N VAL A 354 16.84 17.60 -23.96
CA VAL A 354 18.19 17.99 -23.51
C VAL A 354 18.69 19.25 -24.21
N ALA A 355 18.44 19.40 -25.51
CA ALA A 355 18.85 20.58 -26.27
C ALA A 355 18.09 21.86 -25.83
N ASN A 356 16.86 21.69 -25.34
CA ASN A 356 16.00 22.79 -24.87
C ASN A 356 16.06 22.98 -23.34
N ALA A 357 16.97 22.27 -22.66
CA ALA A 357 16.99 22.17 -21.21
C ALA A 357 17.46 23.45 -20.55
#